data_AF-A0A2D8VFH5-F1
#
_entry.id   AF-A0A2D8VFH5-F1
#
_cell.length_a   1.000
_cell.length_b   1.000
_cell.length_c   1.000
_cell.angle_alpha   90.00
_cell.angle_beta   90.00
_cell.angle_gamma   90.00
#
_symmetry.space_group_name_H-M   'P 1'
#
loop_
_entity.id
_entity.type
_entity.pdbx_description
1 polymer ?
#
loop_
_entity_poly.entity_id
_entity_poly.type
_entity_poly.pdbx_seq_one_letter_code
_entity_poly.pdbx_strand_id
1 'polypeptide(L)'
;MKKFPFPLAFLVLTCLALASGAHAVEVAGYSFAAPEGWKSSPPSSSMRKAQFSVPGKSGKDAEAVFFYFGSGGAGGVKANVDRWMKQFQNPQGQSVKTETVNGTKVTFAQAHGTFLSGRPFGPKTPNPGYAMLAAIIEGKKGAIFVKMTGPKEAVEENSTKLRKMVTDALSK
;
A
#
# COMPACT_ATOMS: atom_id res chain seq x y z
N MET A 1 5.22 13.99 63.56
CA MET A 1 5.73 13.35 62.33
C MET A 1 5.02 13.97 61.13
N LYS A 2 5.64 14.94 60.45
CA LYS A 2 5.08 15.59 59.25
C LYS A 2 6.04 15.30 58.10
N LYS A 3 5.62 14.42 57.18
CA LYS A 3 6.38 14.09 55.96
C LYS A 3 5.89 15.01 54.84
N PHE A 4 6.80 15.81 54.29
CA PHE A 4 6.57 16.59 53.07
C PHE A 4 6.91 15.71 51.84
N PRO A 5 6.08 15.65 50.79
CA PRO A 5 6.45 15.00 49.54
C PRO A 5 7.18 15.99 48.60
N PHE A 6 8.23 15.49 47.95
CA PHE A 6 8.99 16.14 46.87
C PHE A 6 8.09 16.53 45.67
N PRO A 7 8.39 17.61 44.94
CA PRO A 7 7.68 17.91 43.69
C PRO A 7 8.24 17.07 42.54
N LEU A 8 7.35 16.39 41.83
CA LEU A 8 7.62 15.68 40.58
C LEU A 8 7.74 16.71 39.45
N ALA A 9 8.92 16.86 38.86
CA ALA A 9 9.13 17.69 37.68
C ALA A 9 8.47 17.04 36.45
N PHE A 10 7.47 17.71 35.87
CA PHE A 10 6.88 17.34 34.58
C PHE A 10 7.80 17.84 33.46
N LEU A 11 8.53 16.95 32.81
CA LEU A 11 9.22 17.24 31.56
C LEU A 11 8.20 17.19 30.42
N VAL A 12 7.73 18.36 29.97
CA VAL A 12 6.93 18.47 28.75
C VAL A 12 7.86 18.29 27.56
N LEU A 13 7.87 17.09 26.98
CA LEU A 13 8.57 16.82 25.73
C LEU A 13 7.69 17.31 24.57
N THR A 14 7.88 18.56 24.16
CA THR A 14 7.30 19.09 22.92
C THR A 14 7.94 18.38 21.74
N CYS A 15 7.25 17.37 21.20
CA CYS A 15 7.65 16.70 19.97
C CYS A 15 7.28 17.63 18.81
N LEU A 16 8.27 18.41 18.34
CA LEU A 16 8.14 19.21 17.12
C LEU A 16 8.02 18.24 15.94
N ALA A 17 6.80 18.02 15.44
CA ALA A 17 6.57 17.25 14.22
C ALA A 17 7.13 18.05 13.03
N LEU A 18 8.36 17.72 12.63
CA LEU A 18 8.91 18.16 11.35
C LEU A 18 8.05 17.55 10.25
N ALA A 19 7.28 18.40 9.56
CA ALA A 19 6.63 18.05 8.31
C ALA A 19 7.71 17.59 7.32
N SER A 20 7.85 16.28 7.18
CA SER A 20 8.85 15.67 6.32
C SER A 20 8.31 15.63 4.90
N GLY A 21 9.10 16.12 3.95
CA GLY A 21 8.86 15.94 2.52
C GLY A 21 8.67 14.46 2.17
N ALA A 22 7.99 14.22 1.05
CA ALA A 22 7.63 12.91 0.49
C ALA A 22 8.48 11.76 1.05
N HIS A 23 7.92 11.00 2.00
CA HIS A 23 8.62 9.87 2.61
C HIS A 23 8.93 8.83 1.53
N ALA A 24 10.20 8.69 1.18
CA ALA A 24 10.66 7.63 0.31
C ALA A 24 10.70 6.30 1.09
N VAL A 25 10.26 5.22 0.46
CA VAL A 25 10.33 3.86 1.00
C VAL A 25 11.27 3.04 0.11
N GLU A 26 12.23 2.38 0.75
CA GLU A 26 13.13 1.44 0.08
C GLU A 26 12.55 0.01 0.15
N VAL A 27 12.34 -0.60 -1.01
CA VAL A 27 11.91 -2.00 -1.10
C VAL A 27 12.72 -2.71 -2.18
N ALA A 28 13.40 -3.79 -1.80
CA ALA A 28 14.18 -4.64 -2.72
C ALA A 28 15.17 -3.87 -3.62
N GLY A 29 15.72 -2.74 -3.14
CA GLY A 29 16.67 -1.90 -3.88
C GLY A 29 16.03 -0.83 -4.78
N TYR A 30 14.73 -0.59 -4.66
CA TYR A 30 14.01 0.49 -5.34
C TYR A 30 13.47 1.50 -4.33
N SER A 31 13.57 2.78 -4.69
CA SER A 31 13.17 3.92 -3.86
C SER A 31 11.86 4.55 -4.36
N PHE A 32 10.77 4.33 -3.60
CA PHE A 32 9.43 4.80 -3.92
C PHE A 32 9.10 6.07 -3.13
N ALA A 33 8.94 7.20 -3.81
CA ALA A 33 8.46 8.43 -3.19
C ALA A 33 6.93 8.38 -3.07
N ALA A 34 6.40 8.40 -1.85
CA ALA A 34 4.95 8.44 -1.65
C ALA A 34 4.33 9.69 -2.30
N PRO A 35 3.22 9.56 -3.05
CA PRO A 35 2.50 10.70 -3.60
C PRO A 35 2.06 11.70 -2.52
N GLU A 36 1.95 12.97 -2.92
CA GLU A 36 1.48 14.02 -2.02
C GLU A 36 0.09 13.69 -1.43
N GLY A 37 -0.03 13.93 -0.12
CA GLY A 37 -1.22 13.66 0.69
C GLY A 37 -1.30 12.24 1.26
N TRP A 38 -0.47 11.31 0.79
CA TRP A 38 -0.42 9.95 1.36
C TRP A 38 0.26 10.00 2.74
N LYS A 39 -0.39 9.43 3.74
CA LYS A 39 0.10 9.41 5.12
C LYS A 39 0.67 8.05 5.44
N SER A 40 1.95 7.97 5.81
CA SER A 40 2.56 6.71 6.24
C SER A 40 1.92 6.21 7.53
N SER A 41 1.82 4.89 7.67
CA SER A 41 1.36 4.23 8.89
C SER A 41 2.26 3.02 9.18
N PRO A 42 2.45 2.65 10.46
CA PRO A 42 3.19 1.44 10.81
C PRO A 42 2.59 0.20 10.11
N PRO A 43 3.40 -0.63 9.43
CA PRO A 43 2.89 -1.83 8.79
C PRO A 43 2.26 -2.79 9.80
N SER A 44 1.06 -3.29 9.49
CA SER A 44 0.32 -4.19 10.39
C SER A 44 0.85 -5.63 10.46
N SER A 45 1.89 -5.97 9.69
CA SER A 45 2.57 -7.28 9.76
C SER A 45 3.99 -7.22 9.17
N SER A 46 4.83 -8.19 9.53
CA SER A 46 6.23 -8.29 9.05
C SER A 46 6.39 -8.49 7.54
N MET A 47 5.32 -8.97 6.87
CA MET A 47 5.28 -9.14 5.41
C MET A 47 5.02 -7.83 4.67
N ARG A 48 4.50 -6.81 5.36
CA ARG A 48 4.26 -5.47 4.80
C ARG A 48 5.52 -4.63 5.00
N LYS A 49 6.12 -4.15 3.92
CA LYS A 49 7.32 -3.31 3.94
C LYS A 49 7.01 -1.83 4.09
N ALA A 50 5.84 -1.41 3.61
CA ALA A 50 5.28 -0.09 3.86
C ALA A 50 3.76 -0.14 3.77
N GLN A 51 3.13 0.84 4.42
CA GLN A 51 1.69 1.01 4.46
C GLN A 51 1.34 2.50 4.52
N PHE A 52 0.37 2.93 3.72
CA PHE A 52 -0.07 4.31 3.60
C PHE A 52 -1.59 4.39 3.68
N SER A 53 -2.09 5.42 4.38
CA SER A 53 -3.46 5.93 4.21
C SER A 53 -3.49 6.85 3.00
N VAL A 54 -4.39 6.55 2.07
CA VAL A 54 -4.54 7.23 0.80
C VAL A 54 -5.86 8.01 0.82
N PRO A 55 -5.83 9.35 0.84
CA PRO A 55 -7.03 10.14 1.01
C PRO A 55 -7.99 9.99 -0.18
N GLY A 56 -9.28 9.89 0.12
CA GLY A 56 -10.39 10.05 -0.82
C GLY A 56 -11.22 11.27 -0.48
N LYS A 57 -11.85 11.92 -1.48
CA LYS A 57 -12.63 13.15 -1.24
C LYS A 57 -13.86 12.97 -0.35
N SER A 58 -14.45 11.77 -0.32
CA SER A 58 -15.58 11.44 0.57
C SER A 58 -15.18 11.22 2.04
N GLY A 59 -13.91 11.45 2.40
CA GLY A 59 -13.41 11.29 3.77
C GLY A 59 -13.15 9.84 4.20
N LYS A 60 -13.34 8.87 3.29
CA LYS A 60 -12.95 7.48 3.49
C LYS A 60 -11.68 7.17 2.69
N ASP A 61 -10.62 6.85 3.41
CA ASP A 61 -9.32 6.57 2.81
C ASP A 61 -9.24 5.15 2.22
N ALA A 62 -8.42 4.99 1.19
CA ALA A 62 -7.91 3.70 0.76
C ALA A 62 -6.60 3.37 1.51
N GLU A 63 -6.23 2.09 1.50
CA GLU A 63 -4.93 1.63 2.01
C GLU A 63 -4.03 1.27 0.83
N ALA A 64 -2.80 1.79 0.81
CA ALA A 64 -1.75 1.33 -0.10
C ALA A 64 -0.65 0.59 0.66
N VAL A 65 -0.31 -0.61 0.20
CA VAL A 65 0.57 -1.54 0.92
C VAL A 65 1.63 -2.09 -0.02
N PHE A 66 2.86 -2.13 0.46
CA PHE A 66 4.00 -2.74 -0.22
C PHE A 66 4.30 -4.09 0.42
N PHE A 67 4.31 -5.15 -0.37
CA PHE A 67 4.75 -6.47 0.06
C PHE A 67 6.00 -6.87 -0.70
N TYR A 68 6.90 -7.56 0.00
CA TYR A 68 8.11 -8.16 -0.57
C TYR A 68 8.44 -9.43 0.20
N PHE A 69 8.63 -10.51 -0.55
CA PHE A 69 8.78 -11.87 -0.03
C PHE A 69 10.18 -12.44 -0.26
N GLY A 70 11.18 -11.58 -0.53
CA GLY A 70 12.54 -12.00 -0.88
C GLY A 70 12.68 -12.39 -2.35
N SER A 71 13.87 -12.89 -2.70
CA SER A 71 14.23 -13.29 -4.07
C SER A 71 13.45 -14.50 -4.59
N GLY A 72 12.99 -15.39 -3.70
CA GLY A 72 12.13 -16.53 -4.05
C GLY A 72 10.71 -16.13 -4.50
N GLY A 73 10.33 -14.86 -4.30
CA GLY A 73 9.05 -14.31 -4.74
C GLY A 73 7.84 -14.89 -4.01
N ALA A 74 6.66 -14.78 -4.63
CA ALA A 74 5.37 -15.17 -4.04
C ALA A 74 4.46 -15.91 -5.03
N GLY A 75 5.03 -16.85 -5.82
CA GLY A 75 4.25 -17.68 -6.75
C GLY A 75 3.97 -17.07 -8.13
N GLY A 76 4.65 -15.98 -8.49
CA GLY A 76 4.60 -15.40 -9.85
C GLY A 76 3.39 -14.49 -10.13
N VAL A 77 3.45 -13.77 -11.25
CA VAL A 77 2.48 -12.72 -11.63
C VAL A 77 1.05 -13.27 -11.70
N LYS A 78 0.83 -14.32 -12.52
CA LYS A 78 -0.51 -14.86 -12.77
C LYS A 78 -1.21 -15.32 -11.49
N ALA A 79 -0.53 -16.08 -10.64
CA ALA A 79 -1.11 -16.58 -9.40
C ALA A 79 -1.50 -15.46 -8.42
N ASN A 80 -0.73 -14.36 -8.39
CA ASN A 80 -1.04 -13.20 -7.56
C ASN A 80 -2.26 -12.43 -8.10
N VAL A 81 -2.31 -12.19 -9.41
CA VAL A 81 -3.45 -11.54 -10.07
C VAL A 81 -4.72 -12.35 -9.85
N ASP A 82 -4.70 -13.66 -10.11
CA ASP A 82 -5.84 -14.55 -9.91
C ASP A 82 -6.33 -14.53 -8.46
N ARG A 83 -5.42 -14.53 -7.48
CA ARG A 83 -5.77 -14.41 -6.07
C ARG A 83 -6.42 -13.08 -5.76
N TRP A 84 -5.92 -11.98 -6.30
CA TRP A 84 -6.50 -10.66 -6.06
C TRP A 84 -7.90 -10.51 -6.66
N MET A 85 -8.14 -11.03 -7.87
CA MET A 85 -9.48 -10.99 -8.47
C MET A 85 -10.49 -11.82 -7.66
N LYS A 86 -10.07 -12.96 -7.12
CA LYS A 86 -10.89 -13.79 -6.21
C LYS A 86 -11.23 -13.12 -4.88
N GLN A 87 -10.65 -11.98 -4.55
CA GLN A 87 -11.05 -11.20 -3.37
C GLN A 87 -12.31 -10.35 -3.62
N PHE A 88 -12.88 -10.38 -4.81
CA PHE A 88 -14.09 -9.63 -5.12
C PHE A 88 -15.27 -10.57 -5.38
N GLN A 89 -16.40 -10.28 -4.74
CA GLN A 89 -17.69 -10.78 -5.20
C GLN A 89 -18.22 -9.84 -6.29
N ASN A 90 -18.79 -10.42 -7.34
CA ASN A 90 -19.29 -9.72 -8.52
C ASN A 90 -18.26 -8.73 -9.11
N PRO A 91 -17.02 -9.19 -9.43
CA PRO A 91 -15.96 -8.32 -9.89
C PRO A 91 -16.31 -7.66 -11.23
N GLN A 92 -16.11 -6.35 -11.28
CA GLN A 92 -16.32 -5.50 -12.44
C GLN A 92 -15.04 -4.72 -12.77
N GLY A 93 -14.96 -4.21 -14.00
CA GLY A 93 -13.84 -3.36 -14.43
C GLY A 93 -12.47 -4.07 -14.40
N GLN A 94 -12.47 -5.41 -14.42
CA GLN A 94 -11.25 -6.21 -14.35
C GLN A 94 -10.34 -5.86 -15.53
N SER A 95 -9.10 -5.48 -15.23
CA SER A 95 -8.08 -5.34 -16.25
C SER A 95 -6.71 -5.73 -15.72
N VAL A 96 -5.89 -6.25 -16.63
CA VAL A 96 -4.51 -6.62 -16.38
C VAL A 96 -3.70 -6.07 -17.54
N LYS A 97 -2.72 -5.22 -17.25
CA LYS A 97 -1.84 -4.62 -18.26
C LYS A 97 -0.41 -4.75 -17.80
N THR A 98 0.45 -5.26 -18.67
CA THR A 98 1.88 -5.34 -18.43
C THR A 98 2.60 -4.36 -19.32
N GLU A 99 3.53 -3.62 -18.74
CA GLU A 99 4.45 -2.73 -19.45
C GLU A 99 5.88 -2.96 -18.97
N THR A 100 6.85 -2.49 -19.76
CA THR A 100 8.27 -2.56 -19.40
C THR A 100 8.78 -1.14 -19.22
N VAL A 101 9.32 -0.85 -18.03
CA VAL A 101 9.92 0.44 -17.69
C VAL A 101 11.39 0.20 -17.38
N ASN A 102 12.30 0.79 -18.17
CA ASN A 102 13.74 0.61 -18.03
C ASN A 102 14.18 -0.86 -17.88
N GLY A 103 13.62 -1.74 -18.72
CA GLY A 103 13.91 -3.18 -18.70
C GLY A 103 13.27 -3.97 -17.55
N THR A 104 12.52 -3.31 -16.65
CA THR A 104 11.78 -3.95 -15.57
C THR A 104 10.31 -4.11 -15.97
N LYS A 105 9.79 -5.34 -15.91
CA LYS A 105 8.37 -5.59 -16.17
C LYS A 105 7.51 -5.17 -14.99
N VAL A 106 6.41 -4.50 -15.29
CA VAL A 106 5.39 -4.09 -14.33
C VAL A 106 4.03 -4.55 -14.81
N THR A 107 3.37 -5.40 -14.01
CA THR A 107 1.98 -5.79 -14.26
C THR A 107 1.04 -5.04 -13.34
N PHE A 108 0.19 -4.19 -13.91
CA PHE A 108 -0.90 -3.55 -13.21
C PHE A 108 -2.18 -4.38 -13.32
N ALA A 109 -2.86 -4.57 -12.20
CA ALA A 109 -4.14 -5.27 -12.12
C ALA A 109 -5.16 -4.41 -11.38
N GLN A 110 -6.39 -4.35 -11.89
CA GLN A 110 -7.48 -3.59 -11.26
C GLN A 110 -8.79 -4.37 -11.26
N ALA A 111 -9.64 -4.09 -10.27
CA ALA A 111 -11.02 -4.57 -10.19
C ALA A 111 -11.81 -3.72 -9.19
N HIS A 112 -13.14 -3.73 -9.30
CA HIS A 112 -14.03 -3.19 -8.27
C HIS A 112 -15.26 -4.08 -8.06
N GLY A 113 -15.93 -3.91 -6.92
CA GLY A 113 -17.08 -4.73 -6.52
C GLY A 113 -17.22 -4.78 -5.00
N THR A 114 -17.64 -5.93 -4.47
CA THR A 114 -17.62 -6.18 -3.03
C THR A 114 -16.30 -6.85 -2.65
N PHE A 115 -15.40 -6.11 -1.99
CA PHE A 115 -14.09 -6.62 -1.59
C PHE A 115 -14.17 -7.41 -0.28
N LEU A 116 -13.67 -8.66 -0.31
CA LEU A 116 -13.60 -9.58 0.81
C LEU A 116 -12.27 -9.39 1.57
N SER A 117 -12.26 -8.47 2.52
CA SER A 117 -11.10 -8.21 3.38
C SER A 117 -10.94 -9.29 4.45
N GLY A 118 -9.72 -9.52 4.91
CA GLY A 118 -9.42 -10.52 5.96
C GLY A 118 -8.13 -11.30 5.69
N ARG A 119 -7.70 -12.10 6.67
CA ARG A 119 -6.51 -12.97 6.53
C ARG A 119 -6.73 -14.06 5.48
N PRO A 120 -5.71 -14.53 4.74
CA PRO A 120 -5.86 -15.51 3.65
C PRO A 120 -6.77 -16.71 3.98
N PHE A 121 -6.60 -17.33 5.14
CA PHE A 121 -7.36 -18.50 5.61
C PHE A 121 -8.34 -18.20 6.77
N GLY A 122 -8.73 -16.93 6.94
CA GLY A 122 -9.64 -16.51 8.01
C GLY A 122 -10.99 -16.02 7.50
N PRO A 123 -11.90 -15.67 8.43
CA PRO A 123 -13.16 -15.01 8.11
C PRO A 123 -12.96 -13.79 7.21
N LYS A 124 -13.93 -13.55 6.33
CA LYS A 124 -13.92 -12.41 5.41
C LYS A 124 -14.97 -11.40 5.82
N THR A 125 -14.60 -10.13 5.77
CA THR A 125 -15.53 -9.01 5.91
C THR A 125 -15.81 -8.43 4.52
N PRO A 126 -17.07 -8.42 4.05
CA PRO A 126 -17.44 -7.83 2.77
C PRO A 126 -17.43 -6.31 2.85
N ASN A 127 -16.86 -5.67 1.83
CA ASN A 127 -16.82 -4.21 1.67
C ASN A 127 -17.40 -3.84 0.30
N PRO A 128 -18.72 -3.59 0.21
CA PRO A 128 -19.35 -3.16 -1.03
C PRO A 128 -18.80 -1.82 -1.53
N GLY A 129 -18.74 -1.63 -2.85
CA GLY A 129 -18.29 -0.38 -3.46
C GLY A 129 -16.78 -0.13 -3.33
N TYR A 130 -16.00 -1.17 -3.08
CA TYR A 130 -14.55 -1.08 -3.01
C TYR A 130 -13.90 -1.39 -4.36
N ALA A 131 -12.69 -0.88 -4.53
CA ALA A 131 -11.84 -1.17 -5.68
C ALA A 131 -10.43 -1.55 -5.25
N MET A 132 -9.67 -2.05 -6.22
CA MET A 132 -8.24 -2.32 -6.10
C MET A 132 -7.53 -1.84 -7.36
N LEU A 133 -6.39 -1.19 -7.17
CA LEU A 133 -5.33 -1.08 -8.16
C LEU A 133 -4.05 -1.65 -7.55
N ALA A 134 -3.42 -2.60 -8.23
CA ALA A 134 -2.20 -3.24 -7.79
C ALA A 134 -1.15 -3.24 -8.89
N ALA A 135 0.13 -3.30 -8.50
CA ALA A 135 1.29 -3.43 -9.36
C ALA A 135 2.16 -4.59 -8.86
N ILE A 136 2.66 -5.40 -9.80
CA ILE A 136 3.71 -6.38 -9.58
C ILE A 136 4.94 -5.92 -10.36
N ILE A 137 6.01 -5.60 -9.64
CA ILE A 137 7.26 -5.09 -10.19
C ILE A 137 8.26 -6.23 -10.16
N GLU A 138 8.66 -6.73 -11.32
CA GLU A 138 9.58 -7.87 -11.46
C GLU A 138 11.05 -7.42 -11.33
N GLY A 139 11.40 -6.90 -10.15
CA GLY A 139 12.72 -6.35 -9.85
C GLY A 139 13.84 -7.40 -9.73
N LYS A 140 15.09 -6.96 -9.90
CA LYS A 140 16.28 -7.85 -9.90
C LYS A 140 16.49 -8.62 -8.59
N LYS A 141 16.04 -8.07 -7.45
CA LYS A 141 16.15 -8.71 -6.13
C LYS A 141 14.87 -9.47 -5.73
N GLY A 142 13.96 -9.71 -6.68
CA GLY A 142 12.66 -10.34 -6.44
C GLY A 142 11.51 -9.35 -6.61
N ALA A 143 10.30 -9.90 -6.74
CA ALA A 143 9.13 -9.11 -7.08
C ALA A 143 8.61 -8.29 -5.90
N ILE A 144 8.23 -7.04 -6.18
CA ILE A 144 7.54 -6.14 -5.24
C ILE A 144 6.07 -6.08 -5.62
N PHE A 145 5.20 -6.17 -4.62
CA PHE A 145 3.75 -6.12 -4.82
C PHE A 145 3.22 -4.87 -4.14
N VAL A 146 2.79 -3.89 -4.92
CA VAL A 146 2.16 -2.67 -4.43
C VAL A 146 0.66 -2.83 -4.62
N LYS A 147 -0.13 -2.72 -3.56
CA LYS A 147 -1.58 -2.91 -3.63
C LYS A 147 -2.30 -1.77 -2.94
N MET A 148 -3.11 -1.03 -3.69
CA MET A 148 -4.05 -0.06 -3.16
C MET A 148 -5.46 -0.65 -3.15
N THR A 149 -6.16 -0.58 -2.02
CA THR A 149 -7.52 -1.12 -1.86
C THR A 149 -8.32 -0.24 -0.92
N GLY A 150 -9.57 0.05 -1.26
CA GLY A 150 -10.42 0.94 -0.48
C GLY A 150 -11.71 1.28 -1.21
N PRO A 151 -12.44 2.32 -0.77
CA PRO A 151 -13.57 2.87 -1.51
C PRO A 151 -13.19 3.16 -2.96
N LYS A 152 -14.07 2.81 -3.91
CA LYS A 152 -13.80 2.90 -5.35
C LYS A 152 -13.31 4.29 -5.77
N GLU A 153 -13.98 5.34 -5.29
CA GLU A 153 -13.63 6.74 -5.55
C GLU A 153 -12.17 7.04 -5.15
N ALA A 154 -11.78 6.72 -3.91
CA ALA A 154 -10.42 6.99 -3.42
C ALA A 154 -9.34 6.27 -4.26
N VAL A 155 -9.63 5.04 -4.69
CA VAL A 155 -8.71 4.25 -5.54
C VAL A 155 -8.62 4.86 -6.94
N GLU A 156 -9.74 5.25 -7.54
CA GLU A 156 -9.77 5.87 -8.88
C GLU A 156 -9.04 7.22 -8.88
N GLU A 157 -9.28 8.07 -7.88
CA GLU A 157 -8.62 9.37 -7.72
C GLU A 157 -7.10 9.27 -7.59
N ASN A 158 -6.61 8.20 -6.95
CA ASN A 158 -5.18 7.99 -6.71
C ASN A 158 -4.53 7.03 -7.72
N SER A 159 -5.27 6.53 -8.71
CA SER A 159 -4.77 5.52 -9.66
C SER A 159 -3.58 6.03 -10.48
N THR A 160 -3.66 7.25 -10.99
CA THR A 160 -2.56 7.88 -11.74
C THR A 160 -1.34 8.12 -10.85
N LYS A 161 -1.57 8.55 -9.60
CA LYS A 161 -0.49 8.77 -8.62
C LYS A 161 0.27 7.48 -8.29
N LEU A 162 -0.45 6.37 -8.08
CA LEU A 162 0.18 5.06 -7.83
C LEU A 162 1.01 4.60 -9.03
N ARG A 163 0.44 4.68 -10.24
CA ARG A 163 1.15 4.29 -11.47
C ARG A 163 2.43 5.11 -11.64
N LYS A 164 2.32 6.44 -11.51
CA LYS A 164 3.46 7.35 -11.60
C LYS A 164 4.54 7.05 -10.55
N MET A 165 4.16 6.85 -9.28
CA MET A 165 5.12 6.46 -8.23
C MET A 165 5.88 5.17 -8.60
N VAL A 166 5.17 4.17 -9.11
CA VAL A 166 5.79 2.90 -9.50
C VAL A 166 6.74 3.09 -10.68
N THR A 167 6.32 3.80 -11.73
CA THR A 167 7.17 4.02 -12.90
C THR A 167 8.38 4.89 -12.58
N ASP A 168 8.19 5.97 -11.81
CA ASP A 168 9.28 6.88 -11.41
C ASP A 168 10.36 6.15 -10.58
N ALA A 169 9.97 5.19 -9.75
CA ALA A 169 10.92 4.39 -8.96
C ALA A 169 11.81 3.48 -9.83
N LEU A 170 11.38 3.17 -11.05
CA LEU A 170 12.11 2.35 -12.03
C LEU A 170 12.92 3.19 -13.02
N SER A 171 12.64 4.50 -13.09
CA SER A 171 13.29 5.43 -14.00
C SER A 171 14.57 6.08 -13.45
N LYS A 172 14.96 5.74 -12.22
CA LYS A 172 16.13 6.27 -11.53
C LYS A 172 17.39 5.45 -11.78
#